data_AF-A0A7V5ZJT2-F1
#
_entry.id   AF-A0A7V5ZJT2-F1
#
_cell.length_a   1.000
_cell.length_b   1.000
_cell.length_c   1.000
_cell.angle_alpha   90.00
_cell.angle_beta   90.00
_cell.angle_gamma   90.00
#
_symmetry.space_group_name_H-M   'P 1'
#
loop_
_entity.id
_entity.type
_entity.pdbx_description
1 polymer ?
#
loop_
_entity_poly.entity_id
_entity_poly.type
_entity_poly.pdbx_seq_one_letter_code
_entity_poly.pdbx_strand_id
1 'polypeptide(L)'
;MRPIPVGAGTEEILSRTSELQLRIERANELETVRDLLKEVRTGGRAVAGLSATLDAINQGRVWNLIYSQGLRLSGGVCRQCSVLVDPADEHCPVCGKPVEREERMVDQMARTVLERGGHVEMVDGPAAEALWQVAEVAAIMHE
;
A
#
# COMPACT_ATOMS: atom_id res chain seq x y z
N MET A 1 -6.88 -51.44 -33.58
CA MET A 1 -7.25 -50.33 -32.67
C MET A 1 -6.79 -50.72 -31.27
N ARG A 2 -5.73 -50.09 -30.75
CA ARG A 2 -5.17 -50.40 -29.41
C ARG A 2 -5.46 -49.16 -28.54
N PRO A 3 -6.15 -49.27 -27.40
CA PRO A 3 -6.64 -48.12 -26.66
C PRO A 3 -5.47 -47.36 -26.01
N ILE A 4 -5.55 -46.02 -26.06
CA ILE A 4 -4.64 -45.12 -25.36
C ILE A 4 -5.04 -45.11 -23.88
N PRO A 5 -4.13 -45.41 -22.94
CA PRO A 5 -4.41 -45.22 -21.52
C PRO A 5 -4.41 -43.71 -21.21
N VAL A 6 -5.57 -43.20 -20.80
CA VAL A 6 -5.72 -41.87 -20.23
C VAL A 6 -5.27 -41.97 -18.78
N GLY A 7 -4.04 -41.54 -18.51
CA GLY A 7 -3.41 -41.73 -17.20
C GLY A 7 -2.05 -41.06 -17.11
N ALA A 8 -2.04 -39.74 -17.22
CA ALA A 8 -0.94 -38.89 -16.74
C ALA A 8 -1.56 -37.56 -16.28
N GLY A 9 -1.40 -37.26 -15.00
CA GLY A 9 -2.23 -36.32 -14.23
C GLY A 9 -2.15 -34.88 -14.72
N THR A 10 -3.33 -34.26 -14.84
CA THR A 10 -3.54 -32.81 -14.95
C THR A 10 -2.96 -32.02 -13.77
N GLU A 11 -2.50 -32.69 -12.72
CA GLU A 11 -1.98 -32.11 -11.48
C GLU A 11 -0.50 -31.67 -11.58
N GLU A 12 0.30 -32.28 -12.47
CA GLU A 12 1.75 -31.99 -12.55
C GLU A 12 2.08 -30.81 -13.49
N ILE A 13 1.19 -30.47 -14.41
CA ILE A 13 1.37 -29.34 -15.34
C ILE A 13 0.98 -28.01 -14.68
N LEU A 14 0.02 -28.03 -13.75
CA LEU A 14 -0.40 -26.82 -13.01
C LEU A 14 0.68 -26.31 -12.06
N SER A 15 1.48 -27.21 -11.47
CA SER A 15 2.50 -26.80 -10.49
C SER A 15 3.74 -26.13 -11.11
N ARG A 16 4.07 -26.40 -12.38
CA ARG A 16 5.28 -25.82 -13.03
C ARG A 16 5.03 -24.48 -13.72
N THR A 17 3.78 -24.11 -13.98
CA THR A 17 3.42 -22.78 -14.51
C THR A 17 3.30 -21.73 -13.42
N SER A 18 2.84 -22.11 -12.21
CA SER A 18 2.67 -21.18 -11.10
C SER A 18 3.99 -20.56 -10.61
N GLU A 19 5.09 -21.32 -10.55
CA GLU A 19 6.37 -20.78 -10.08
C GLU A 19 6.97 -19.73 -11.02
N LEU A 20 6.81 -19.90 -12.34
CA LEU A 20 7.28 -18.91 -13.32
C LEU A 20 6.39 -17.67 -13.32
N GLN A 21 5.07 -17.83 -13.21
CA GLN A 21 4.13 -16.70 -13.10
C GLN A 21 4.41 -15.87 -11.84
N LEU A 22 4.57 -16.52 -10.68
CA LEU A 22 4.86 -15.85 -9.42
C LEU A 22 6.19 -15.09 -9.46
N ARG A 23 7.20 -15.61 -10.19
CA ARG A 23 8.48 -14.93 -10.38
C ARG A 23 8.36 -13.68 -11.26
N ILE A 24 7.50 -13.71 -12.28
CA ILE A 24 7.24 -12.54 -13.15
C ILE A 24 6.44 -11.48 -12.38
N GLU A 25 5.39 -11.90 -11.66
CA GLU A 25 4.59 -11.00 -10.82
C GLU A 25 5.46 -10.27 -9.79
N ARG A 26 6.31 -11.00 -9.05
CA ARG A 26 7.24 -10.40 -8.09
C ARG A 26 8.26 -9.46 -8.73
N ALA A 27 8.72 -9.75 -9.95
CA ALA A 27 9.63 -8.86 -10.66
C ALA A 27 8.94 -7.56 -11.06
N ASN A 28 7.68 -7.63 -11.50
CA ASN A 28 6.88 -6.46 -11.86
C ASN A 28 6.51 -5.62 -10.63
N GLU A 29 6.09 -6.23 -9.52
CA GLU A 29 5.84 -5.51 -8.25
C GLU A 29 7.10 -4.77 -7.77
N LEU A 30 8.26 -5.41 -7.85
CA LEU A 30 9.54 -4.83 -7.47
C LEU A 30 9.93 -3.65 -8.37
N GLU A 31 9.64 -3.73 -9.67
CA GLU A 31 9.87 -2.63 -10.61
C GLU A 31 8.93 -1.44 -10.32
N THR A 32 7.64 -1.71 -10.10
CA THR A 32 6.64 -0.70 -9.69
C THR A 32 7.07 0.03 -8.41
N VAL A 33 7.50 -0.71 -7.38
CA VAL A 33 7.98 -0.11 -6.14
C VAL A 33 9.24 0.73 -6.40
N ARG A 34 10.19 0.23 -7.18
CA ARG A 34 11.42 1.00 -7.50
C ARG A 34 11.14 2.28 -8.25
N ASP A 35 10.22 2.27 -9.20
CA ASP A 35 9.85 3.44 -9.98
C ASP A 35 9.06 4.45 -9.14
N LEU A 36 8.16 3.98 -8.28
CA LEU A 36 7.54 4.81 -7.26
C LEU A 36 8.59 5.50 -6.39
N LEU A 37 9.57 4.76 -5.88
CA LEU A 37 10.64 5.30 -5.04
C LEU A 37 11.57 6.25 -5.79
N LYS A 38 11.72 6.12 -7.11
CA LYS A 38 12.38 7.14 -7.95
C LYS A 38 11.53 8.40 -8.01
N GLU A 39 10.22 8.30 -8.28
CA GLU A 39 9.33 9.46 -8.34
C GLU A 39 9.27 10.23 -7.01
N VAL A 40 9.26 9.53 -5.87
CA VAL A 40 9.34 10.15 -4.53
C VAL A 40 10.60 11.00 -4.41
N ARG A 41 11.75 10.47 -4.82
CA ARG A 41 13.04 11.19 -4.73
C ARG A 41 13.12 12.37 -5.68
N THR A 42 12.43 12.32 -6.82
CA THR A 42 12.38 13.43 -7.78
C THR A 42 11.30 14.46 -7.45
N GLY A 43 10.53 14.27 -6.37
CA GLY A 43 9.42 15.16 -6.00
C GLY A 43 8.27 15.14 -7.00
N GLY A 44 8.05 14.00 -7.66
CA GLY A 44 7.03 13.79 -8.67
C GLY A 44 5.64 13.55 -8.06
N ARG A 45 4.90 12.59 -8.62
CA ARG A 45 3.52 12.28 -8.19
C ARG A 45 3.45 11.29 -7.03
N ALA A 46 4.56 11.01 -6.35
CA ALA A 46 4.60 10.04 -5.26
C ALA A 46 5.16 10.65 -3.98
N VAL A 47 4.60 10.25 -2.84
CA VAL A 47 5.09 10.58 -1.49
C VAL A 47 5.35 9.30 -0.72
N ALA A 48 6.31 9.33 0.20
CA ALA A 48 6.63 8.19 1.06
C ALA A 48 6.82 8.64 2.51
N GLY A 49 6.51 7.74 3.44
CA GLY A 49 6.54 7.98 4.88
C GLY A 49 5.18 8.41 5.42
N LEU A 50 4.91 8.08 6.70
CA LEU A 50 3.61 8.28 7.32
C LEU A 50 3.10 9.72 7.20
N SER A 51 3.85 10.71 7.68
CA SER A 51 3.43 12.11 7.69
C SER A 51 3.06 12.62 6.28
N ALA A 52 3.93 12.44 5.29
CA ALA A 52 3.68 12.88 3.92
C ALA A 52 2.48 12.16 3.28
N THR A 53 2.31 10.87 3.58
CA THR A 53 1.14 10.10 3.13
C THR A 53 -0.15 10.57 3.80
N LEU A 54 -0.15 10.84 5.12
CA LEU A 54 -1.30 11.39 5.83
C LEU A 54 -1.74 12.73 5.24
N ASP A 55 -0.80 13.63 4.96
CA ASP A 55 -1.07 14.90 4.32
C ASP A 55 -1.73 14.74 2.95
N ALA A 56 -1.18 13.84 2.12
CA ALA A 56 -1.76 13.54 0.81
C ALA A 56 -3.18 12.95 0.90
N ILE A 57 -3.41 12.04 1.86
CA ILE A 57 -4.74 11.44 2.12
C ILE A 57 -5.72 12.52 2.57
N ASN A 58 -5.33 13.36 3.52
CA ASN A 58 -6.17 14.45 4.04
C ASN A 58 -6.56 15.44 2.94
N GLN A 59 -5.63 15.75 2.04
CA GLN A 59 -5.87 16.58 0.85
C GLN A 59 -6.72 15.88 -0.22
N GLY A 60 -6.98 14.57 -0.10
CA GLY A 60 -7.75 13.81 -1.08
C GLY A 60 -7.03 13.63 -2.42
N ARG A 61 -5.71 13.72 -2.42
CA ARG A 61 -4.90 13.66 -3.63
C ARG A 61 -4.39 12.26 -3.94
N VAL A 62 -4.58 11.30 -3.03
CA VAL A 62 -4.08 9.93 -3.20
C VAL A 62 -4.95 9.14 -4.18
N TRP A 63 -4.32 8.71 -5.26
CA TRP A 63 -4.89 7.76 -6.22
C TRP A 63 -4.62 6.32 -5.83
N ASN A 64 -3.41 5.98 -5.38
CA ASN A 64 -3.06 4.63 -4.94
C ASN A 64 -2.23 4.68 -3.65
N LEU A 65 -2.72 4.05 -2.59
CA LEU A 65 -2.00 3.88 -1.32
C LEU A 65 -1.31 2.52 -1.30
N ILE A 66 0.00 2.49 -1.05
CA ILE A 66 0.80 1.28 -1.07
C ILE A 66 1.45 1.09 0.31
N TYR A 67 1.28 -0.09 0.91
CA TYR A 67 1.89 -0.40 2.21
C TYR A 67 2.33 -1.87 2.29
N SER A 68 3.30 -2.14 3.16
CA SER A 68 3.82 -3.49 3.36
C SER A 68 2.86 -4.36 4.18
N GLN A 69 2.71 -5.63 3.80
CA GLN A 69 1.94 -6.60 4.56
C GLN A 69 2.43 -6.68 6.01
N GLY A 70 1.49 -6.67 6.96
CA GLY A 70 1.80 -6.75 8.39
C GLY A 70 2.28 -5.43 9.01
N LEU A 71 2.32 -4.34 8.24
CA LEU A 71 2.60 -3.01 8.76
C LEU A 71 1.58 -2.62 9.84
N ARG A 72 2.09 -2.16 10.98
CA ARG A 72 1.27 -1.63 12.07
C ARG A 72 1.73 -0.22 12.37
N LEU A 73 0.82 0.73 12.20
CA LEU A 73 1.03 2.13 12.52
C LEU A 73 -0.09 2.58 13.45
N SER A 74 0.30 3.35 14.45
CA SER A 74 -0.60 4.15 15.27
C SER A 74 -0.65 5.57 14.74
N GLY A 75 -1.77 6.26 14.93
CA GLY A 75 -1.94 7.67 14.62
C GLY A 75 -3.07 8.29 15.41
N GLY A 76 -3.54 9.44 14.96
CA GLY A 76 -4.70 10.10 15.52
C GLY A 76 -5.79 10.34 14.48
N VAL A 77 -7.04 10.33 14.93
CA VAL A 77 -8.21 10.68 14.10
C VAL A 77 -8.98 11.79 14.79
N CYS A 78 -9.19 12.90 14.10
CA CYS A 78 -10.11 13.92 14.57
C CYS A 78 -11.55 13.52 14.21
N ARG A 79 -12.40 13.23 15.19
CA ARG A 79 -13.82 12.88 14.95
C ARG A 79 -14.66 14.02 14.37
N GLN A 80 -14.18 15.25 14.43
CA GLN A 80 -14.93 16.41 13.98
C GLN A 80 -14.72 16.75 12.51
N CYS A 81 -13.47 16.72 12.04
CA CYS A 81 -13.14 17.05 10.64
C CYS A 81 -12.66 15.83 9.84
N SER A 82 -12.62 14.65 10.47
CA SER A 82 -12.15 13.39 9.86
C SER A 82 -10.71 13.47 9.34
N VAL A 83 -9.91 14.38 9.90
CA VAL A 83 -8.48 14.52 9.58
C VAL A 83 -7.69 13.45 10.31
N LEU A 84 -6.81 12.80 9.57
CA LEU A 84 -5.83 11.84 10.08
C LEU A 84 -4.58 12.60 10.49
N VAL A 85 -4.02 12.31 11.67
CA VAL A 85 -2.84 13.01 12.19
C VAL A 85 -1.76 12.04 12.66
N ASP A 86 -0.55 12.56 12.80
CA ASP A 86 0.58 11.81 13.32
C ASP A 86 0.31 11.40 14.80
N PRO A 87 0.79 10.24 15.25
CA PRO A 87 0.65 9.83 16.66
C PRO A 87 1.25 10.81 17.68
N ALA A 88 2.16 11.71 17.26
CA ALA A 88 2.72 12.75 18.13
C ALA A 88 1.75 13.92 18.40
N ASP A 89 0.71 14.11 17.58
CA ASP A 89 -0.22 15.22 17.69
C ASP A 89 -1.36 14.92 18.69
N GLU A 90 -1.51 15.73 19.73
CA GLU A 90 -2.62 15.61 20.68
C GLU A 90 -3.88 16.39 20.23
N HIS A 91 -3.71 17.35 19.32
CA HIS A 91 -4.76 18.23 18.84
C HIS A 91 -4.75 18.30 17.31
N CYS A 92 -5.94 18.43 16.72
CA CYS A 92 -6.09 18.48 15.29
C CYS A 92 -5.54 19.81 14.74
N PRO A 93 -4.62 19.78 13.75
CA PRO A 93 -4.04 20.99 13.18
C PRO A 93 -5.05 21.85 12.41
N VAL A 94 -6.20 21.28 12.02
CA VAL A 94 -7.23 21.97 11.23
C VAL A 94 -8.27 22.69 12.10
N CYS A 95 -8.70 22.07 13.21
CA CYS A 95 -9.79 22.61 14.03
C CYS A 95 -9.46 22.80 15.52
N GLY A 96 -8.25 22.42 15.95
CA GLY A 96 -7.76 22.57 17.32
C GLY A 96 -8.39 21.62 18.35
N LYS A 97 -9.26 20.69 17.93
CA LYS A 97 -9.91 19.74 18.84
C LYS A 97 -9.00 18.56 19.20
N PRO A 98 -9.20 17.93 20.37
CA PRO A 98 -8.48 16.71 20.71
C PRO A 98 -8.66 15.65 19.63
N VAL A 99 -7.58 14.93 19.32
CA VAL A 99 -7.64 13.76 18.42
C VAL A 99 -7.76 12.48 19.24
N GLU A 100 -8.47 11.50 18.71
CA GLU A 100 -8.54 10.18 19.31
C GLU A 100 -7.41 9.32 18.77
N ARG A 101 -6.73 8.60 19.66
CA ARG A 101 -5.73 7.61 19.28
C ARG A 101 -6.37 6.50 18.43
N GLU A 102 -5.68 6.15 17.35
CA GLU A 102 -6.02 5.03 16.48
C GLU A 102 -4.80 4.11 16.35
N GLU A 103 -4.92 2.88 16.85
CA GLU A 103 -3.85 1.88 16.82
C GLU A 103 -3.77 1.13 15.48
N ARG A 104 -4.84 1.23 14.67
CA ARG A 104 -4.97 0.59 13.35
C ARG A 104 -4.97 1.65 12.25
N MET A 105 -3.95 2.51 12.26
CA MET A 105 -3.90 3.67 11.38
C MET A 105 -3.86 3.27 9.90
N VAL A 106 -3.21 2.16 9.57
CA VAL A 106 -3.17 1.62 8.19
C VAL A 106 -4.58 1.33 7.68
N ASP A 107 -5.43 0.70 8.50
CA ASP A 107 -6.81 0.38 8.12
C ASP A 107 -7.64 1.66 7.93
N GLN A 108 -7.43 2.66 8.79
CA GLN A 108 -8.10 3.95 8.69
C GLN A 108 -7.65 4.74 7.45
N MET A 109 -6.35 4.73 7.13
CA MET A 109 -5.80 5.32 5.91
C MET A 109 -6.39 4.66 4.66
N ALA A 110 -6.35 3.33 4.60
CA ALA A 110 -6.91 2.55 3.50
C ALA A 110 -8.39 2.85 3.30
N ARG A 111 -9.17 2.83 4.38
CA ARG A 111 -10.59 3.19 4.35
C ARG A 111 -10.82 4.60 3.80
N THR A 112 -10.06 5.58 4.28
CA THR A 112 -10.20 6.98 3.85
C THR A 112 -9.88 7.15 2.37
N VAL A 113 -8.87 6.44 1.85
CA VAL A 113 -8.52 6.45 0.42
C VAL A 113 -9.63 5.82 -0.42
N LEU A 114 -10.16 4.67 -0.02
CA LEU A 114 -11.26 3.99 -0.70
C LEU A 114 -12.54 4.84 -0.72
N GLU A 115 -12.89 5.47 0.41
CA GLU A 115 -14.05 6.37 0.51
C GLU A 115 -13.94 7.59 -0.42
N ARG A 116 -12.71 7.98 -0.79
CA ARG A 116 -12.42 9.07 -1.73
C ARG A 116 -12.25 8.59 -3.19
N GLY A 117 -12.47 7.31 -3.47
CA GLY A 117 -12.38 6.73 -4.81
C GLY A 117 -10.96 6.38 -5.26
N GLY A 118 -10.00 6.36 -4.35
CA GLY A 118 -8.65 5.86 -4.60
C GLY A 118 -8.55 4.33 -4.52
N HIS A 119 -7.35 3.83 -4.76
CA HIS A 119 -6.98 2.43 -4.74
C HIS A 119 -6.04 2.15 -3.57
N VAL A 120 -6.02 0.91 -3.12
CA VAL A 120 -5.17 0.46 -2.01
C VAL A 120 -4.53 -0.85 -2.41
N GLU A 121 -3.21 -0.91 -2.27
CA GLU A 121 -2.38 -2.05 -2.64
C GLU A 121 -1.50 -2.44 -1.46
N MET A 122 -1.61 -3.71 -1.05
CA MET A 122 -0.76 -4.29 -0.02
C MET A 122 0.31 -5.12 -0.71
N VAL A 123 1.57 -4.79 -0.47
CA VAL A 123 2.71 -5.50 -1.06
C VAL A 123 3.34 -6.47 -0.06
N ASP A 124 3.85 -7.60 -0.55
CA ASP A 124 4.59 -8.57 0.26
C ASP A 124 5.95 -8.94 -0.39
N GLY A 125 6.73 -9.80 0.28
CA GLY A 125 7.97 -10.34 -0.26
C GLY A 125 9.00 -9.27 -0.69
N PRO A 126 9.66 -9.42 -1.85
CA PRO A 126 10.68 -8.48 -2.31
C PRO A 126 10.19 -7.04 -2.51
N ALA A 127 8.91 -6.85 -2.84
CA ALA A 127 8.32 -5.53 -3.02
C ALA A 127 8.15 -4.80 -1.68
N ALA A 128 7.68 -5.52 -0.65
CA ALA A 128 7.68 -5.02 0.72
C ALA A 128 9.10 -4.70 1.21
N GLU A 129 10.07 -5.59 0.98
CA GLU A 129 11.48 -5.36 1.35
C GLU A 129 12.04 -4.08 0.70
N ALA A 130 11.77 -3.87 -0.59
CA ALA A 130 12.19 -2.69 -1.32
C ALA A 130 11.52 -1.41 -0.80
N LEU A 131 10.22 -1.47 -0.48
CA LEU A 131 9.50 -0.35 0.14
C LEU A 131 10.16 0.01 1.48
N TRP A 132 10.37 -0.98 2.36
CA TRP A 132 11.02 -0.80 3.67
C TRP A 132 12.42 -0.18 3.61
N GLN A 133 13.15 -0.31 2.50
CA GLN A 133 14.45 0.36 2.35
C GLN A 133 14.33 1.90 2.27
N VAL A 134 13.14 2.43 2.00
CA VAL A 134 12.90 3.87 1.86
C VAL A 134 11.84 4.36 2.84
N ALA A 135 10.71 3.67 2.95
CA ALA A 135 9.62 4.01 3.87
C ALA A 135 8.71 2.81 4.11
N GLU A 136 7.94 2.83 5.19
CA GLU A 136 6.98 1.76 5.50
C GLU A 136 5.66 1.84 4.70
N VAL A 137 5.30 3.04 4.27
CA VAL A 137 4.10 3.38 3.50
C VAL A 137 4.43 4.41 2.44
N ALA A 138 3.74 4.35 1.31
CA ALA A 138 3.84 5.34 0.25
C ALA A 138 2.49 5.54 -0.45
N ALA A 139 2.36 6.65 -1.17
CA ALA A 139 1.17 6.95 -1.94
C ALA A 139 1.52 7.60 -3.28
N ILE A 140 0.77 7.24 -4.31
CA ILE A 140 0.74 7.90 -5.62
C ILE A 140 -0.44 8.87 -5.61
N MET A 141 -0.18 10.09 -6.08
CA MET A 141 -1.16 11.17 -6.17
C MET A 141 -1.70 11.33 -7.59
N HIS A 142 -2.92 11.86 -7.69
CA HIS A 142 -3.48 12.36 -8.94
C HIS A 142 -2.64 13.50 -9.53
N GLU A 143 -2.66 13.60 -10.86
CA GLU A 143 -2.10 14.73 -11.63
C GLU A 143 -2.96 15.99 -11.53
#